data_AF-A0A2N3F9G2-F1
#
_entry.id   AF-A0A2N3F9G2-F1
#
_cell.length_a   1.000
_cell.length_b   1.000
_cell.length_c   1.000
_cell.angle_alpha   90.00
_cell.angle_beta   90.00
_cell.angle_gamma   90.00
#
_symmetry.space_group_name_H-M   'P 1'
#
loop_
_entity.id
_entity.type
_entity.pdbx_description
1 polymer ?
#
loop_
_entity_poly.entity_id
_entity_poly.type
_entity_poly.pdbx_seq_one_letter_code
_entity_poly.pdbx_strand_id
1 'polypeptide(L)'
;MPCKGGGQRRPQPRTQGALPQMSERFATAMTSPTVRHDVRVLADFVAIWCDGHHRDRVRMRATTAGAALGVYGRRTPALCEECETHLAYAEKRRAYCPKDPKPFCAHCDTHCYRSDEADWQRQMMRYSGPKSWRKGHAIDGIRHVLQARKYRRQSAGTPVRPVSAPSADHTKGTRS
;
A
#
# COMPACT_ATOMS: atom_id res chain seq x y z
N MET A 1 -50.84 10.92 -22.12
CA MET A 1 -50.89 10.58 -20.68
C MET A 1 -51.86 9.42 -20.53
N PRO A 2 -51.51 8.28 -19.89
CA PRO A 2 -50.89 8.23 -18.57
C PRO A 2 -49.63 7.37 -18.45
N CYS A 3 -48.74 7.81 -17.55
CA CYS A 3 -47.67 7.04 -16.92
C CYS A 3 -48.27 6.06 -15.89
N LYS A 4 -47.65 4.87 -15.72
CA LYS A 4 -47.56 4.01 -14.49
C LYS A 4 -47.02 2.64 -14.94
N GLY A 5 -46.06 1.99 -14.28
CA GLY A 5 -45.33 2.26 -13.06
C GLY A 5 -44.14 1.29 -12.98
N GLY A 6 -43.04 1.78 -12.40
CA GLY A 6 -41.82 1.02 -12.23
C GLY A 6 -41.97 -0.13 -11.23
N GLY A 7 -41.63 -1.34 -11.67
CA GLY A 7 -41.29 -2.45 -10.80
C GLY A 7 -39.85 -2.30 -10.33
N GLN A 8 -39.70 -1.84 -9.10
CA GLN A 8 -38.41 -1.71 -8.42
C GLN A 8 -37.74 -3.10 -8.35
N ARG A 9 -36.59 -3.26 -9.04
CA ARG A 9 -35.75 -4.45 -8.88
C ARG A 9 -35.28 -4.50 -7.43
N ARG A 10 -35.70 -5.53 -6.69
CA ARG A 10 -35.15 -5.86 -5.37
C ARG A 10 -33.62 -5.94 -5.47
N PRO A 11 -32.85 -5.27 -4.60
CA PRO A 11 -31.42 -5.53 -4.51
C PRO A 11 -31.22 -6.96 -4.01
N GLN A 12 -30.57 -7.78 -4.83
CA GLN A 12 -30.15 -9.13 -4.48
C GLN A 12 -29.21 -9.05 -3.25
N PRO A 13 -29.35 -9.92 -2.25
CA PRO A 13 -28.37 -10.02 -1.19
C PRO A 13 -27.03 -10.44 -1.80
N ARG A 14 -25.98 -9.66 -1.52
CA ARG A 14 -24.61 -9.97 -1.95
C ARG A 14 -24.28 -11.38 -1.45
N THR A 15 -24.17 -12.32 -2.38
CA THR A 15 -23.55 -13.62 -2.16
C THR A 15 -22.27 -13.40 -1.37
N GLN A 16 -22.22 -14.00 -0.19
CA GLN A 16 -21.05 -14.01 0.69
C GLN A 16 -19.93 -14.70 -0.09
N GLY A 17 -19.09 -13.91 -0.75
CA GLY A 17 -17.83 -14.38 -1.29
C GLY A 17 -17.01 -14.91 -0.12
N ALA A 18 -16.61 -16.18 -0.23
CA ALA A 18 -15.78 -16.89 0.71
C ALA A 18 -14.68 -15.98 1.30
N LEU A 19 -14.59 -15.95 2.63
CA LEU A 19 -13.46 -15.35 3.33
C LEU A 19 -12.17 -15.88 2.67
N PRO A 20 -11.26 -15.01 2.20
CA PRO A 20 -10.06 -15.48 1.51
C PRO A 20 -9.31 -16.42 2.45
N GLN A 21 -8.92 -17.59 1.96
CA GLN A 21 -8.17 -18.58 2.74
C GLN A 21 -6.93 -17.89 3.31
N MET A 22 -6.96 -17.58 4.61
CA MET A 22 -5.87 -16.89 5.29
C MET A 22 -4.77 -17.91 5.52
N SER A 23 -3.58 -17.65 4.97
CA SER A 23 -2.43 -18.47 5.33
C SER A 23 -2.11 -18.27 6.82
N GLU A 24 -1.77 -19.34 7.52
CA GLU A 24 -1.33 -19.29 8.92
C GLU A 24 -0.17 -18.30 9.09
N ARG A 25 0.73 -18.24 8.10
CA ARG A 25 1.83 -17.29 8.05
C ARG A 25 1.37 -15.84 8.10
N PHE A 26 0.29 -15.48 7.40
CA PHE A 26 -0.25 -14.13 7.45
C PHE A 26 -0.82 -13.80 8.83
N ALA A 27 -1.59 -14.72 9.41
CA ALA A 27 -2.16 -14.54 10.74
C ALA A 27 -1.06 -14.36 11.80
N THR A 28 -0.04 -15.22 11.77
CA THR A 28 1.14 -15.13 12.64
C THR A 28 1.89 -13.81 12.46
N ALA A 29 2.08 -13.32 11.23
CA ALA A 29 2.71 -12.02 11.03
C ALA A 29 1.89 -10.90 11.70
N MET A 30 0.56 -10.94 11.60
CA MET A 30 -0.35 -9.93 12.17
C MET A 30 -0.48 -10.00 13.70
N THR A 31 0.12 -10.97 14.39
CA THR A 31 0.24 -10.93 15.86
C THR A 31 1.42 -10.08 16.33
N SER A 32 2.47 -9.93 15.49
CA SER A 32 3.68 -9.17 15.83
C SER A 32 3.37 -7.68 16.08
N PRO A 33 3.82 -7.09 17.21
CA PRO A 33 3.58 -5.69 17.53
C PRO A 33 4.07 -4.72 16.45
N THR A 34 5.27 -4.97 15.89
CA THR A 34 5.87 -4.13 14.85
C THR A 34 5.09 -4.22 13.54
N VAL A 35 4.63 -5.42 13.16
CA VAL A 35 3.80 -5.60 11.97
C VAL A 35 2.47 -4.89 12.13
N ARG A 36 1.80 -5.07 13.27
CA ARG A 36 0.52 -4.41 13.58
C ARG A 36 0.65 -2.90 13.60
N HIS A 37 1.70 -2.36 14.19
CA HIS A 37 1.96 -0.92 14.23
C HIS A 37 2.07 -0.37 12.81
N ASP A 38 2.92 -0.97 11.97
CA ASP A 38 3.15 -0.47 10.62
C ASP A 38 1.91 -0.59 9.72
N VAL A 39 1.11 -1.65 9.90
CA VAL A 39 -0.16 -1.81 9.19
C VAL A 39 -1.19 -0.75 9.64
N ARG A 40 -1.24 -0.40 10.93
CA ARG A 40 -2.09 0.70 11.43
C ARG A 40 -1.67 2.05 10.85
N VAL A 41 -0.37 2.37 10.89
CA VAL A 41 0.17 3.61 10.30
C VAL A 41 -0.21 3.71 8.82
N LEU A 42 -0.06 2.60 8.09
CA LEU A 42 -0.40 2.55 6.68
C LEU A 42 -1.89 2.79 6.44
N ALA A 43 -2.77 2.13 7.22
CA ALA A 43 -4.20 2.35 7.16
C ALA A 43 -4.59 3.81 7.41
N ASP A 44 -3.94 4.49 8.35
CA ASP A 44 -4.17 5.91 8.59
C ASP A 44 -3.74 6.79 7.40
N PHE A 45 -2.63 6.44 6.74
CA PHE A 45 -2.22 7.17 5.54
C PHE A 45 -3.17 6.93 4.36
N VAL A 46 -3.66 5.71 4.19
CA VAL A 46 -4.69 5.39 3.18
C VAL A 46 -5.98 6.17 3.49
N ALA A 47 -6.38 6.28 4.75
CA ALA A 47 -7.55 7.05 5.13
C ALA A 47 -7.40 8.55 4.81
N ILE A 48 -6.22 9.13 5.07
CA ILE A 48 -5.92 10.53 4.71
C ILE A 48 -5.96 10.73 3.19
N TRP A 49 -5.41 9.78 2.43
CA TRP A 49 -5.43 9.84 0.96
C TRP A 49 -6.85 9.78 0.41
N CYS A 50 -7.64 8.81 0.89
CA CYS A 50 -9.04 8.64 0.53
C CYS A 50 -9.85 9.90 0.83
N ASP A 51 -9.59 10.56 1.96
CA ASP A 51 -10.23 11.81 2.32
C ASP A 51 -9.88 12.99 1.39
N GLY A 52 -8.63 13.00 0.91
CA GLY A 52 -8.12 14.02 0.00
C GLY A 52 -8.65 13.90 -1.43
N HIS A 53 -8.73 12.69 -1.96
CA HIS A 53 -8.93 12.45 -3.39
C HIS A 53 -10.31 11.89 -3.73
N HIS A 54 -10.98 11.23 -2.78
CA HIS A 54 -12.24 10.50 -3.00
C HIS A 54 -13.32 10.97 -2.02
N ARG A 55 -13.69 12.26 -2.10
CA ARG A 55 -14.69 12.88 -1.21
C ARG A 55 -16.13 12.49 -1.53
N ASP A 56 -16.38 12.21 -2.80
CA ASP A 56 -17.66 11.84 -3.40
C ASP A 56 -17.98 10.35 -3.28
N ARG A 57 -16.98 9.52 -2.98
CA ARG A 57 -17.14 8.07 -2.91
C ARG A 57 -17.67 7.60 -1.56
N VAL A 58 -18.53 6.58 -1.60
CA VAL A 58 -19.03 5.90 -0.39
C VAL A 58 -17.88 5.25 0.36
N ARG A 59 -17.88 5.40 1.70
CA ARG A 59 -16.87 4.82 2.58
C ARG A 59 -17.51 3.84 3.55
N MET A 60 -16.91 2.67 3.67
CA MET A 60 -17.33 1.64 4.61
C MET A 60 -16.16 1.26 5.50
N ARG A 61 -16.44 0.75 6.70
CA ARG A 61 -15.40 0.19 7.56
C ARG A 61 -14.69 -0.93 6.81
N ALA A 62 -13.36 -0.83 6.72
CA ALA A 62 -12.56 -1.80 6.01
C ALA A 62 -12.79 -3.23 6.52
N THR A 63 -12.94 -4.16 5.58
CA THR A 63 -13.18 -5.59 5.75
C THR A 63 -11.99 -6.44 5.30
N THR A 64 -10.80 -5.84 5.28
CA THR A 64 -9.55 -6.52 4.92
C THR A 64 -9.20 -7.68 5.86
N ALA A 65 -8.29 -8.54 5.44
CA ALA A 65 -7.75 -9.62 6.28
C ALA A 65 -7.18 -9.10 7.61
N GLY A 66 -6.44 -7.99 7.58
CA GLY A 66 -5.96 -7.33 8.79
C GLY A 66 -7.09 -6.83 9.69
N ALA A 67 -8.19 -6.31 9.10
CA ALA A 67 -9.36 -5.90 9.85
C ALA A 67 -10.06 -7.09 10.52
N ALA A 68 -10.22 -8.21 9.81
CA ALA A 68 -10.80 -9.45 10.35
C ALA A 68 -9.97 -10.03 11.50
N LEU A 69 -8.65 -9.88 11.47
CA LEU A 69 -7.74 -10.27 12.55
C LEU A 69 -7.66 -9.24 13.70
N GLY A 70 -8.50 -8.20 13.67
CA GLY A 70 -8.54 -7.17 14.72
C GLY A 70 -7.29 -6.32 14.79
N VAL A 71 -6.51 -6.19 13.71
CA VAL A 71 -5.30 -5.36 13.67
C VAL A 71 -5.64 -3.94 14.11
N TYR A 72 -6.73 -3.37 13.60
CA TYR A 72 -7.14 -1.98 13.87
C TYR A 72 -7.96 -1.79 15.16
N GLY A 73 -8.54 -2.87 15.71
CA GLY A 73 -9.42 -2.81 16.88
C GLY A 73 -10.60 -1.84 16.67
N ARG A 74 -10.85 -0.96 17.63
CA ARG A 74 -11.94 0.04 17.54
C ARG A 74 -11.72 1.09 16.42
N ARG A 75 -10.48 1.25 15.95
CA ARG A 75 -10.06 2.27 14.99
C ARG A 75 -9.94 1.75 13.55
N THR A 76 -10.74 0.75 13.16
CA THR A 76 -10.83 0.33 11.74
C THR A 76 -11.15 1.53 10.84
N PRO A 77 -10.34 1.79 9.80
CA PRO A 77 -10.56 2.93 8.92
C PRO A 77 -11.83 2.74 8.09
N ALA A 78 -12.50 3.85 7.75
CA ALA A 78 -13.56 3.87 6.75
C ALA A 78 -12.97 4.31 5.42
N LEU A 79 -13.01 3.45 4.41
CA LEU A 79 -12.37 3.63 3.11
C LEU A 79 -13.38 3.38 1.98
N CYS A 80 -13.11 3.95 0.80
CA CYS A 80 -13.76 3.49 -0.42
C CYS A 80 -13.13 2.16 -0.89
N GLU A 81 -13.83 1.44 -1.78
CA GLU A 81 -13.43 0.11 -2.27
C GLU A 81 -12.01 0.09 -2.88
N GLU A 82 -11.65 1.11 -3.65
CA GLU A 82 -10.31 1.23 -4.25
C GLU A 82 -9.22 1.35 -3.18
N CYS A 83 -9.42 2.26 -2.21
CA CYS A 83 -8.45 2.46 -1.13
C CYS A 83 -8.35 1.23 -0.20
N GLU A 84 -9.46 0.51 0.01
CA GLU A 84 -9.46 -0.76 0.72
C GLU A 84 -8.63 -1.83 -0.01
N THR A 85 -8.70 -1.88 -1.33
CA THR A 85 -7.92 -2.81 -2.16
C THR A 85 -6.41 -2.56 -2.01
N HIS A 86 -5.98 -1.30 -2.08
CA HIS A 86 -4.58 -0.94 -1.86
C HIS A 86 -4.10 -1.25 -0.43
N LEU A 87 -4.96 -1.05 0.57
CA LEU A 87 -4.64 -1.42 1.95
C LEU A 87 -4.46 -2.94 2.08
N ALA A 88 -5.39 -3.73 1.56
CA ALA A 88 -5.34 -5.19 1.60
C ALA A 88 -4.09 -5.74 0.87
N TYR A 89 -3.70 -5.13 -0.25
CA TYR A 89 -2.48 -5.49 -0.96
C TYR A 89 -1.24 -5.24 -0.09
N ALA A 90 -1.15 -4.08 0.54
CA ALA A 90 0.00 -3.71 1.35
C ALA A 90 0.09 -4.49 2.66
N GLU A 91 -1.04 -4.85 3.27
CA GLU A 91 -1.11 -5.81 4.38
C GLU A 91 -0.41 -7.13 4.01
N LYS A 92 -0.72 -7.68 2.84
CA LYS A 92 -0.07 -8.91 2.34
C LYS A 92 1.43 -8.71 2.16
N ARG A 93 1.85 -7.62 1.50
CA ARG A 93 3.28 -7.32 1.30
C ARG A 93 4.02 -7.14 2.61
N ARG A 94 3.35 -6.61 3.63
CA ARG A 94 3.94 -6.50 4.97
C ARG A 94 4.05 -7.85 5.66
N ALA A 95 3.01 -8.66 5.64
CA ALA A 95 2.99 -9.96 6.30
C ALA A 95 4.02 -10.96 5.74
N TYR A 96 4.25 -10.93 4.42
CA TYR A 96 5.17 -11.88 3.76
C TYR A 96 6.58 -11.33 3.53
N CYS A 97 6.92 -10.17 4.09
CA CYS A 97 8.26 -9.61 3.95
C CYS A 97 9.29 -10.53 4.63
N PRO A 98 10.34 -11.01 3.93
CA PRO A 98 11.32 -11.92 4.50
C PRO A 98 12.41 -11.23 5.33
N LYS A 99 12.44 -9.90 5.37
CA LYS A 99 13.54 -9.13 5.97
C LYS A 99 13.26 -8.77 7.42
N ASP A 100 14.23 -9.02 8.30
CA ASP A 100 14.24 -8.59 9.69
C ASP A 100 15.69 -8.21 10.14
N PRO A 101 15.97 -6.96 10.56
CA PRO A 101 15.06 -5.82 10.62
C PRO A 101 14.68 -5.32 9.23
N LYS A 102 13.39 -5.06 9.02
CA LYS A 102 12.86 -4.58 7.74
C LYS A 102 13.35 -3.15 7.45
N PRO A 103 14.01 -2.88 6.31
CA PRO A 103 14.28 -1.51 5.87
C PRO A 103 13.01 -0.84 5.34
N PHE A 104 13.02 0.49 5.20
CA PHE A 104 11.94 1.18 4.48
C PHE A 104 11.81 0.63 3.06
N CYS A 105 10.58 0.40 2.60
CA CYS A 105 10.34 -0.14 1.26
C CYS A 105 11.02 0.71 0.16
N ALA A 106 11.14 2.02 0.36
CA ALA A 106 11.83 2.95 -0.55
C ALA A 106 13.35 2.73 -0.65
N HIS A 107 13.94 2.01 0.30
CA HIS A 107 15.39 1.70 0.38
C HIS A 107 15.64 0.19 0.38
N CYS A 108 14.62 -0.60 0.07
CA CYS A 108 14.77 -2.04 -0.02
C CYS A 108 15.37 -2.39 -1.40
N ASP A 109 16.43 -3.20 -1.41
CA ASP A 109 17.01 -3.77 -2.65
C ASP A 109 16.02 -4.65 -3.45
N THR A 110 14.95 -5.12 -2.81
CA THR A 110 14.01 -6.08 -3.38
C THR A 110 12.79 -5.36 -3.93
N HIS A 111 12.55 -5.49 -5.23
CA HIS A 111 11.35 -4.96 -5.89
C HIS A 111 10.16 -5.93 -5.72
N CYS A 112 9.52 -5.92 -4.54
CA CYS A 112 8.41 -6.83 -4.24
C CYS A 112 7.01 -6.23 -4.52
N TYR A 113 6.92 -4.94 -4.82
CA TYR A 113 5.67 -4.30 -5.22
C TYR A 113 5.44 -4.45 -6.72
N ARG A 114 4.17 -4.56 -7.15
CA ARG A 114 3.82 -4.33 -8.55
C ARG A 114 4.04 -2.85 -8.86
N SER A 115 4.36 -2.52 -10.12
CA SER A 115 4.68 -1.15 -10.53
C SER A 115 3.54 -0.18 -10.24
N ASP A 116 2.32 -0.53 -10.61
CA ASP A 116 1.09 0.24 -10.35
C ASP A 116 0.88 0.52 -8.86
N GLU A 117 1.00 -0.50 -8.03
CA GLU A 117 0.91 -0.39 -6.57
C GLU A 117 2.06 0.44 -6.00
N ALA A 118 3.28 0.29 -6.50
CA ALA A 118 4.42 1.08 -6.04
C ALA A 118 4.20 2.59 -6.30
N ASP A 119 3.68 2.94 -7.47
CA ASP A 119 3.39 4.33 -7.83
C ASP A 119 2.26 4.90 -7.01
N TRP A 120 1.19 4.13 -6.78
CA TRP A 120 0.12 4.53 -5.88
C TRP A 120 0.64 4.78 -4.45
N GLN A 121 1.41 3.84 -3.91
CA GLN A 121 1.98 3.96 -2.56
C GLN A 121 2.93 5.17 -2.44
N ARG A 122 3.72 5.47 -3.46
CA ARG A 122 4.58 6.68 -3.48
C ARG A 122 3.75 7.97 -3.43
N GLN A 123 2.69 8.05 -4.24
CA GLN A 123 1.81 9.21 -4.27
C GLN A 123 1.09 9.39 -2.93
N MET A 124 0.56 8.28 -2.40
CA MET A 124 -0.07 8.20 -1.10
C MET A 124 0.88 8.70 0.00
N MET A 125 2.10 8.16 0.07
CA MET A 125 3.10 8.57 1.06
C MET A 125 3.46 10.06 0.94
N ARG A 126 3.59 10.58 -0.29
CA ARG A 126 3.91 11.99 -0.56
C ARG A 126 2.82 12.94 -0.06
N TYR A 127 1.56 12.55 -0.23
CA TYR A 127 0.41 13.37 0.18
C TYR A 127 0.08 13.21 1.66
N SER A 128 0.02 11.96 2.15
CA SER A 128 -0.43 11.62 3.48
C SER A 128 0.65 11.80 4.54
N GLY A 129 1.93 11.65 4.20
CA GLY A 129 3.05 11.79 5.13
C GLY A 129 3.05 13.13 5.87
N PRO A 130 3.03 14.29 5.18
CA PRO A 130 2.95 15.60 5.83
C PRO A 130 1.62 15.87 6.56
N LYS A 131 0.57 15.08 6.30
CA LYS A 131 -0.77 15.24 6.88
C LYS A 131 -1.05 14.24 8.00
N SER A 132 -0.12 13.33 8.28
CA SER A 132 -0.26 12.26 9.26
C SER A 132 -0.38 12.76 10.71
N TRP A 133 0.05 14.00 10.97
CA TRP A 133 -0.16 14.67 12.25
C TRP A 133 -1.64 14.74 12.65
N ARG A 134 -2.56 14.82 11.68
CA ARG A 134 -4.02 14.78 11.92
C ARG A 134 -4.50 13.48 12.56
N LYS A 135 -3.68 12.42 12.47
CA LYS A 135 -3.93 11.08 13.02
C LYS A 135 -3.00 10.74 14.19
N GLY A 136 -2.20 11.70 14.67
CA GLY A 136 -1.26 11.49 15.77
C GLY A 136 0.07 10.85 15.37
N HIS A 137 0.34 10.67 14.06
CA HIS A 137 1.59 10.07 13.55
C HIS A 137 2.68 11.10 13.21
N ALA A 138 2.66 12.27 13.85
CA ALA A 138 3.62 13.34 13.58
C ALA A 138 5.08 12.87 13.77
N ILE A 139 5.33 12.06 14.81
CA ILE A 139 6.67 11.53 15.13
C ILE A 139 7.13 10.50 14.09
N ASP A 140 6.24 9.60 13.64
CA ASP A 140 6.57 8.59 12.62
C ASP A 140 6.87 9.23 11.25
N GLY A 141 6.11 10.26 10.86
CA GLY A 141 6.36 11.04 9.65
C GLY A 141 7.71 11.75 9.68
N ILE A 142 8.06 12.38 10.80
CA ILE A 142 9.37 13.03 11.00
C ILE A 142 10.49 11.99 10.98
N ARG A 143 10.36 10.85 11.68
CA ARG A 143 11.35 9.76 11.66
C ARG A 143 11.56 9.24 10.24
N HIS A 144 10.49 9.04 9.47
CA HIS A 144 10.58 8.60 8.08
C HIS A 144 11.40 9.59 7.22
N VAL A 145 11.12 10.89 7.34
CA VAL A 145 11.86 11.93 6.61
C VAL A 145 13.32 12.00 7.04
N LEU A 146 13.60 11.94 8.35
CA LEU A 146 14.97 11.95 8.88
C LEU A 146 15.77 10.72 8.44
N GLN A 147 15.13 9.55 8.43
CA GLN A 147 15.78 8.31 8.02
C GLN A 147 16.02 8.27 6.51
N ALA A 148 15.08 8.77 5.70
CA ALA A 148 15.28 8.99 4.26
C ALA A 148 16.38 10.03 3.96
N ARG A 149 16.55 11.06 4.80
CA ARG A 149 17.66 12.04 4.70
C ARG A 149 19.00 11.41 5.10
N LYS A 150 19.04 10.61 6.17
CA LYS A 150 20.23 9.89 6.63
C LYS A 150 20.71 8.90 5.57
N TYR A 151 19.80 8.13 4.98
CA TYR A 151 20.12 7.17 3.92
C TYR A 151 20.65 7.90 2.66
N ARG A 152 20.02 8.99 2.22
CA ARG A 152 20.53 9.83 1.11
C ARG A 152 21.93 10.38 1.34
N ARG A 153 22.24 10.83 2.57
CA ARG A 153 23.59 11.31 2.93
C ARG A 153 24.63 10.19 2.88
N GLN A 154 24.26 8.97 3.25
CA GLN A 154 25.13 7.80 3.19
C GLN A 154 25.38 7.33 1.75
N SER A 155 24.37 7.42 0.87
CA SER A 155 24.50 7.07 -0.55
C SER A 155 25.23 8.13 -1.40
N ALA A 156 25.39 9.35 -0.90
CA ALA A 156 26.13 10.42 -1.58
C ALA A 156 27.66 10.27 -1.49
N GLY A 157 28.17 9.28 -0.74
CA GLY A 157 29.61 8.97 -0.62
C GLY A 157 30.10 7.83 -1.51
N THR A 158 29.22 7.12 -2.22
CA THR A 158 29.61 6.03 -3.13
C THR A 158 29.56 6.52 -4.57
N PRO A 159 30.69 6.58 -5.29
CA PRO A 159 30.67 6.95 -6.71
C PRO A 159 29.91 5.86 -7.46
N VAL A 160 28.77 6.22 -8.04
CA VAL A 160 28.07 5.38 -9.00
C VAL A 160 28.99 5.24 -10.21
N ARG A 161 29.58 4.04 -10.39
CA ARG A 161 30.31 3.73 -11.64
C ARG A 161 29.31 3.89 -12.79
N PRO A 162 29.64 4.68 -13.83
CA PRO A 162 28.76 4.79 -14.99
C PRO A 162 28.58 3.40 -15.59
N VAL A 163 27.32 3.03 -15.83
CA VAL A 163 26.98 1.85 -16.62
C VAL A 163 27.48 2.11 -18.02
N SER A 164 28.54 1.40 -18.43
CA SER A 164 29.09 1.47 -19.78
C SER A 164 27.98 1.20 -20.80
N ALA A 165 27.85 2.09 -21.77
CA ALA A 165 26.93 1.95 -22.88
C ALA A 165 27.15 0.60 -23.61
N PRO A 166 26.10 -0.06 -24.13
CA PRO A 166 26.29 -1.23 -24.96
C PRO A 166 27.07 -0.86 -26.23
N SER A 167 28.23 -1.49 -26.42
CA SER A 167 29.02 -1.40 -27.65
C SER A 167 28.18 -1.92 -28.81
N ALA A 168 27.90 -1.05 -29.77
CA ALA A 168 27.48 -1.46 -31.11
C ALA A 168 28.70 -2.05 -31.82
N ASP A 169 28.72 -3.36 -32.09
CA ASP A 169 29.31 -3.84 -33.34
C ASP A 169 29.01 -5.31 -33.73
N HIS A 170 28.82 -5.48 -35.04
CA HIS A 170 28.98 -6.68 -35.88
C HIS A 170 27.87 -7.77 -35.82
N THR A 171 27.31 -8.28 -36.92
CA THR A 171 27.98 -8.72 -38.17
C THR A 171 27.10 -8.70 -39.44
N LYS A 172 27.81 -8.55 -40.56
CA LYS A 172 27.44 -8.63 -41.98
C LYS A 172 26.48 -9.78 -42.36
N GLY A 173 25.46 -9.45 -43.15
CA GLY A 173 24.74 -10.39 -44.00
C GLY A 173 25.54 -10.72 -45.28
N THR A 174 25.79 -12.00 -45.49
CA THR A 174 26.49 -12.59 -46.63
C THR A 174 25.60 -12.71 -47.87
N ARG A 175 26.17 -12.45 -49.05
CA ARG A 175 25.64 -12.87 -50.36
C ARG A 175 25.49 -14.38 -50.43
N SER A 176 24.42 -14.87 -51.07
CA SER A 176 24.42 -15.91 -52.11
C SER A 176 23.06 -15.94 -52.78
#